data_AF-A0A1V9XAX8-F1
#
_entry.id   AF-A0A1V9XAX8-F1
#
_cell.length_a   1.000
_cell.length_b   1.000
_cell.length_c   1.000
_cell.angle_alpha   90.00
_cell.angle_beta   90.00
_cell.angle_gamma   90.00
#
_symmetry.space_group_name_H-M   'P 1'
#
loop_
_entity.id
_entity.type
_entity.pdbx_description
1 polymer ?
#
loop_
_entity_poly.entity_id
_entity_poly.type
_entity_poly.pdbx_seq_one_letter_code
_entity_poly.pdbx_strand_id
1 'polypeptide(L)'
;MKQNDKSQENHEVSERILESRHLSDTYFKEENLRQRYDLPVAKHWTNILSSVDSKPVTIIIGSTGCGKTTQVPQLLLQENLCTRQEPCRIVVTQPRRIAAISVAQTVCAERAWKLGTICGYQ
;
A
#
# COMPACT_ATOMS: atom_id res chain seq x y z
N MET A 1 40.11 14.72 15.41
CA MET A 1 39.83 14.39 14.00
C MET A 1 38.63 13.44 13.92
N LYS A 2 37.41 13.93 14.16
CA LYS A 2 36.13 13.19 13.99
C LYS A 2 34.98 14.21 13.84
N GLN A 3 34.83 14.80 12.65
CA GLN A 3 33.69 15.67 12.32
C GLN A 3 32.97 15.26 11.01
N ASN A 4 33.35 14.14 10.37
CA ASN A 4 32.85 13.78 9.03
C ASN A 4 31.66 12.81 8.97
N ASP A 5 31.12 12.35 10.10
CA ASP A 5 30.07 11.30 10.11
C ASP A 5 28.63 11.85 10.13
N LYS A 6 28.39 12.96 10.85
CA LYS A 6 27.03 13.52 11.02
C LYS A 6 26.47 14.17 9.76
N SER A 7 27.31 14.60 8.83
CA SER A 7 26.88 15.25 7.59
C SER A 7 26.38 14.25 6.54
N GLN A 8 26.86 13.00 6.55
CA GLN A 8 26.39 11.95 5.65
C GLN A 8 25.06 11.35 6.13
N GLU A 9 24.91 11.07 7.43
CA GLU A 9 23.65 10.60 8.03
C GLU A 9 22.49 11.58 7.78
N ASN A 10 22.74 12.89 7.94
CA ASN A 10 21.70 13.90 7.72
C ASN A 10 21.30 14.02 6.23
N HIS A 11 22.19 13.69 5.29
CA HIS A 11 21.91 13.72 3.85
C HIS A 11 21.07 12.50 3.42
N GLU A 12 21.41 11.30 3.90
CA GLU A 12 20.59 10.09 3.69
C GLU A 12 19.19 10.22 4.29
N VAL A 13 19.09 10.78 5.51
CA VAL A 13 17.78 10.99 6.16
C VAL A 13 16.95 12.01 5.38
N SER A 14 17.56 13.09 4.87
CA SER A 14 16.85 14.07 4.07
C SER A 14 16.46 13.55 2.68
N GLU A 15 17.28 12.73 2.02
CA GLU A 15 16.89 12.01 0.80
C GLU A 15 15.71 11.06 1.05
N ARG A 16 15.73 10.27 2.13
CA ARG A 16 14.60 9.39 2.48
C ARG A 16 13.32 10.17 2.80
N ILE A 17 13.42 11.34 3.44
CA ILE A 17 12.25 12.21 3.71
C ILE A 17 11.71 12.82 2.41
N LEU A 18 12.58 13.25 1.50
CA LEU A 18 12.20 13.79 0.19
C LEU A 18 11.60 12.70 -0.71
N GLU A 19 12.16 11.50 -0.69
CA GLU A 19 11.65 10.33 -1.39
C GLU A 19 10.31 9.88 -0.80
N SER A 20 10.14 9.93 0.52
CA SER A 20 8.86 9.67 1.19
C SER A 20 7.79 10.71 0.84
N ARG A 21 8.15 12.00 0.72
CA ARG A 21 7.26 13.06 0.24
C ARG A 21 6.88 12.89 -1.23
N HIS A 22 7.84 12.55 -2.10
CA HIS A 22 7.57 12.37 -3.52
C HIS A 22 6.76 11.10 -3.80
N LEU A 23 7.02 10.04 -3.02
CA LEU A 23 6.20 8.85 -2.98
C LEU A 23 4.79 9.23 -2.52
N SER A 24 4.61 9.98 -1.43
CA SER A 24 3.27 10.36 -0.97
C SER A 24 2.47 11.07 -2.08
N ASP A 25 3.06 12.05 -2.76
CA ASP A 25 2.41 12.75 -3.88
C ASP A 25 2.06 11.82 -5.05
N THR A 26 2.87 10.80 -5.30
CA THR A 26 2.61 9.76 -6.31
C THR A 26 1.56 8.73 -5.85
N TYR A 27 1.49 8.44 -4.55
CA TYR A 27 0.55 7.53 -3.91
C TYR A 27 -0.87 8.12 -3.84
N PHE A 28 -0.99 9.44 -3.72
CA PHE A 28 -2.26 10.18 -3.52
C PHE A 28 -2.93 10.67 -4.81
N LYS A 29 -2.65 10.07 -5.97
CA LYS A 29 -3.54 10.27 -7.13
C LYS A 29 -4.89 9.58 -6.90
N GLU A 30 -5.79 10.36 -6.32
CA GLU A 30 -7.15 9.98 -5.91
C GLU A 30 -8.14 9.96 -7.08
N GLU A 31 -7.81 9.27 -8.17
CA GLU A 31 -8.81 8.98 -9.21
C GLU A 31 -9.71 7.82 -8.75
N ASN A 32 -11.02 7.93 -8.98
CA ASN A 32 -12.02 6.89 -8.67
C ASN A 32 -12.21 6.52 -7.17
N LEU A 33 -11.97 7.45 -6.24
CA LEU A 33 -12.20 7.21 -4.81
C LEU A 33 -13.60 6.70 -4.46
N ARG A 34 -14.64 7.26 -5.07
CA ARG A 34 -16.04 6.98 -4.71
C ARG A 34 -16.36 5.48 -4.76
N GLN A 35 -15.92 4.79 -5.81
CA GLN A 35 -16.19 3.36 -5.98
C GLN A 35 -15.52 2.48 -4.93
N ARG A 36 -14.41 2.93 -4.32
CA ARG A 36 -13.71 2.17 -3.27
C ARG A 36 -14.47 2.20 -1.96
N TYR A 37 -15.03 3.35 -1.61
CA TYR A 37 -15.82 3.53 -0.38
C TYR A 37 -17.16 2.77 -0.45
N ASP A 38 -17.66 2.48 -1.64
CA ASP A 38 -18.88 1.70 -1.86
C ASP A 38 -18.67 0.18 -1.67
N LEU A 39 -17.42 -0.31 -1.67
CA LEU A 39 -17.14 -1.73 -1.51
C LEU A 39 -17.43 -2.19 -0.07
N PRO A 40 -18.03 -3.38 0.13
CA PRO A 40 -18.38 -3.86 1.47
C PRO A 40 -17.20 -3.93 2.45
N VAL A 41 -15.99 -4.21 1.96
CA VAL A 41 -14.77 -4.26 2.80
C VAL A 41 -14.45 -2.90 3.45
N ALA A 42 -14.88 -1.78 2.84
CA ALA A 42 -14.64 -0.44 3.36
C ALA A 42 -15.23 -0.21 4.75
N LYS A 43 -16.38 -0.84 5.03
CA LYS A 43 -17.05 -0.78 6.34
C LYS A 43 -16.25 -1.42 7.48
N HIS A 44 -15.20 -2.18 7.15
CA HIS A 44 -14.40 -2.94 8.10
C HIS A 44 -12.96 -2.45 8.22
N TRP A 45 -12.58 -1.32 7.63
CA TRP A 45 -11.20 -0.84 7.62
C TRP A 45 -10.57 -0.73 9.00
N THR A 46 -11.23 -0.07 9.96
CA THR A 46 -10.72 0.08 11.33
C THR A 46 -10.47 -1.28 11.99
N ASN A 47 -11.38 -2.24 11.81
CA ASN A 47 -11.24 -3.57 12.38
C ASN A 47 -10.10 -4.36 11.74
N ILE A 48 -9.93 -4.22 10.41
CA ILE A 48 -8.83 -4.86 9.68
C ILE A 48 -7.49 -4.31 10.15
N LEU A 49 -7.33 -2.97 10.19
CA LEU A 49 -6.10 -2.31 10.64
C LEU A 49 -5.75 -2.72 12.08
N SER A 50 -6.72 -2.62 13.00
CA SER A 50 -6.52 -3.01 14.39
C SER A 50 -6.17 -4.50 14.55
N SER A 51 -6.79 -5.39 13.77
CA SER A 51 -6.48 -6.82 13.86
C SER A 51 -5.09 -7.15 13.30
N VAL A 52 -4.69 -6.55 12.18
CA VAL A 52 -3.37 -6.77 11.57
C VAL A 52 -2.26 -6.20 12.45
N ASP A 53 -2.48 -5.05 13.09
CA ASP A 53 -1.48 -4.45 13.99
C ASP A 53 -1.32 -5.25 15.30
N SER A 54 -2.42 -5.78 15.84
CA SER A 54 -2.40 -6.53 17.11
C SER A 54 -2.01 -8.00 16.99
N LYS A 55 -2.01 -8.59 15.78
CA LYS A 55 -1.83 -10.04 15.60
C LYS A 55 -0.91 -10.34 14.41
N PRO A 56 0.03 -11.30 14.55
CA PRO A 56 0.89 -11.72 13.45
C PRO A 56 0.11 -12.39 12.31
N VAL A 57 -1.08 -12.95 12.60
CA VAL A 57 -1.96 -13.58 11.62
C VAL A 57 -3.38 -13.06 11.81
N THR A 58 -4.00 -12.59 10.72
CA THR A 58 -5.40 -12.17 10.66
C THR A 58 -6.10 -12.87 9.50
N ILE A 59 -7.29 -13.43 9.76
CA ILE A 59 -8.13 -14.07 8.75
C ILE A 59 -9.26 -13.11 8.37
N ILE A 60 -9.35 -12.77 7.08
CA ILE A 60 -10.39 -11.88 6.55
C ILE A 60 -11.33 -12.69 5.66
N ILE A 61 -12.59 -12.82 6.10
CA ILE A 61 -13.62 -13.57 5.38
C ILE A 61 -14.59 -12.58 4.73
N GLY A 62 -14.98 -12.84 3.48
CA GLY A 62 -16.01 -12.07 2.80
C GLY A 62 -16.34 -12.68 1.44
N SER A 63 -17.49 -12.33 0.88
CA SER A 63 -17.95 -12.81 -0.42
C SER A 63 -17.05 -12.36 -1.58
N THR A 64 -17.13 -13.06 -2.72
CA THR A 64 -16.48 -12.60 -3.96
C THR A 64 -17.03 -11.23 -4.36
N GLY A 65 -16.17 -10.34 -4.88
CA GLY A 65 -16.56 -8.99 -5.26
C GLY A 65 -16.62 -7.98 -4.11
N CYS A 66 -16.43 -8.40 -2.85
CA CYS A 66 -16.48 -7.46 -1.73
C CYS A 66 -15.24 -6.55 -1.58
N GLY A 67 -14.23 -6.71 -2.45
CA GLY A 67 -13.04 -5.84 -2.49
C GLY A 67 -11.80 -6.33 -1.73
N LYS A 68 -11.78 -7.57 -1.19
CA LYS A 68 -10.66 -8.06 -0.36
C LYS A 68 -9.30 -7.97 -1.05
N THR A 69 -9.18 -8.61 -2.22
CA THR A 69 -7.91 -8.75 -2.93
C THR A 69 -7.36 -7.43 -3.44
N THR A 70 -8.23 -6.47 -3.80
CA THR A 70 -7.83 -5.18 -4.35
C THR A 70 -7.64 -4.13 -3.25
N GLN A 71 -8.53 -4.04 -2.25
CA GLN A 71 -8.53 -2.92 -1.31
C GLN A 71 -7.75 -3.17 -0.01
N VAL A 72 -7.70 -4.40 0.52
CA VAL A 72 -6.99 -4.66 1.79
C VAL A 72 -5.49 -4.35 1.69
N PRO A 73 -4.76 -4.80 0.64
CA PRO A 73 -3.35 -4.45 0.48
C PRO A 73 -3.13 -2.94 0.37
N GLN A 74 -4.02 -2.24 -0.34
CA GLN A 74 -3.94 -0.79 -0.51
C GLN A 74 -4.17 -0.05 0.81
N LEU A 75 -5.13 -0.51 1.63
CA LEU A 75 -5.39 0.03 2.97
C LEU A 75 -4.17 -0.11 3.87
N LEU A 76 -3.57 -1.30 3.92
CA LEU A 76 -2.39 -1.56 4.74
C LEU A 76 -1.20 -0.73 4.29
N LEU A 77 -0.98 -0.63 2.98
CA LEU A 77 0.10 0.19 2.42
C LEU A 77 -0.08 1.66 2.76
N GLN A 78 -1.31 2.18 2.62
CA GLN A 78 -1.64 3.56 2.94
C GLN A 78 -1.42 3.86 4.43
N GLU A 79 -1.87 3.00 5.33
CA GLU A 79 -1.68 3.19 6.78
C GLU A 79 -0.19 3.24 7.17
N ASN A 80 0.62 2.32 6.65
CA ASN A 80 2.05 2.28 6.95
C ASN A 80 2.80 3.50 6.40
N LEU A 81 2.46 3.96 5.20
CA LEU A 81 3.13 5.10 4.58
C LEU A 81 2.68 6.44 5.19
N CYS A 82 1.39 6.62 5.42
CA CYS A 82 0.81 7.91 5.80
C CYS A 82 0.88 8.15 7.30
N THR A 83 0.57 7.13 8.10
CA THR A 83 0.49 7.26 9.55
C THR A 83 1.84 6.91 10.19
N ARG A 84 2.43 5.78 9.81
CA ARG A 84 3.64 5.26 10.46
C ARG A 84 4.94 5.78 9.85
N GLN A 85 4.90 6.22 8.59
CA GLN A 85 6.07 6.62 7.81
C GLN A 85 7.14 5.50 7.75
N GLU A 86 6.69 4.25 7.70
CA GLU A 86 7.53 3.06 7.69
C GLU A 86 7.55 2.42 6.30
N PRO A 87 8.71 1.88 5.86
CA PRO A 87 8.79 1.16 4.60
C PRO A 87 7.91 -0.11 4.67
N CYS A 88 7.02 -0.27 3.69
CA CYS A 88 6.06 -1.38 3.65
C CYS A 88 6.15 -2.12 2.32
N ARG A 89 6.28 -3.45 2.37
CA ARG A 89 6.27 -4.32 1.19
C ARG A 89 5.22 -5.42 1.37
N ILE A 90 4.26 -5.47 0.45
CA ILE A 90 3.13 -6.40 0.52
C ILE A 90 3.19 -7.36 -0.66
N VAL A 91 3.00 -8.65 -0.39
CA VAL A 91 2.86 -9.70 -1.42
C VAL A 91 1.44 -10.23 -1.37
N VAL A 92 0.77 -10.22 -2.52
CA VAL A 92 -0.57 -10.78 -2.68
C VAL A 92 -0.47 -12.00 -3.57
N THR A 93 -0.71 -13.18 -3.02
CA THR A 93 -0.69 -14.43 -3.80
C THR A 93 -2.01 -14.63 -4.51
N GLN A 94 -1.96 -15.21 -5.71
CA GLN A 94 -3.13 -15.63 -6.47
C GLN A 94 -2.85 -17.02 -7.07
N PRO A 95 -3.81 -17.97 -7.01
CA PRO A 95 -3.61 -19.32 -7.52
C PRO A 95 -3.54 -19.40 -9.06
N ARG A 96 -3.94 -18.35 -9.78
CA ARG A 96 -3.96 -18.29 -11.24
C ARG A 96 -3.16 -17.10 -11.74
N ARG A 97 -2.28 -17.33 -12.72
CA ARG A 97 -1.44 -16.28 -13.34
C ARG A 97 -2.28 -15.11 -13.87
N ILE A 98 -3.38 -15.41 -14.56
CA ILE A 98 -4.28 -14.38 -15.13
C ILE A 98 -4.90 -13.52 -14.02
N ALA A 99 -5.20 -14.11 -12.86
CA ALA A 99 -5.74 -13.35 -11.72
C ALA A 99 -4.68 -12.42 -11.10
N ALA A 100 -3.44 -12.87 -10.95
CA ALA A 100 -2.33 -12.02 -10.48
C ALA A 100 -2.14 -10.79 -11.39
N ILE A 101 -2.07 -11.02 -12.71
CA ILE A 101 -1.91 -9.97 -13.72
C ILE A 101 -3.09 -8.99 -13.65
N SER A 102 -4.32 -9.50 -13.65
CA SER A 102 -5.53 -8.67 -13.63
C SER A 102 -5.63 -7.83 -12.36
N VAL A 103 -5.34 -8.40 -11.19
CA VAL A 103 -5.39 -7.66 -9.91
C VAL A 103 -4.37 -6.51 -9.92
N ALA A 104 -3.14 -6.76 -10.35
CA ALA A 104 -2.11 -5.73 -10.41
C ALA A 104 -2.50 -4.60 -11.38
N GLN A 105 -3.02 -4.95 -12.56
CA GLN A 105 -3.51 -3.96 -13.54
C GLN A 105 -4.67 -3.14 -12.99
N THR A 106 -5.66 -3.78 -12.34
CA THR A 106 -6.79 -3.08 -11.72
C THR A 106 -6.33 -2.13 -10.63
N VAL A 107 -5.48 -2.57 -9.71
CA VAL A 107 -4.98 -1.71 -8.63
C VAL A 107 -4.17 -0.53 -9.17
N CYS A 108 -3.32 -0.76 -10.18
CA CYS A 108 -2.61 0.30 -10.88
C CYS A 108 -3.58 1.32 -11.51
N ALA A 109 -4.61 0.85 -12.22
CA ALA A 109 -5.60 1.72 -12.84
C ALA A 109 -6.40 2.52 -11.80
N GLU A 110 -6.81 1.88 -10.69
CA GLU A 110 -7.54 2.55 -9.62
C GLU A 110 -6.74 3.69 -8.96
N ARG A 111 -5.40 3.62 -8.96
CA ARG A 111 -4.50 4.61 -8.33
C ARG A 111 -3.79 5.53 -9.35
N ALA A 112 -4.09 5.39 -10.63
CA ALA A 112 -3.33 6.01 -11.71
C ALA A 112 -1.81 5.75 -11.63
N TRP A 113 -1.42 4.55 -11.18
CA TRP A 113 -0.03 4.11 -11.13
C TRP A 113 0.37 3.41 -12.43
N LYS A 114 1.62 3.60 -12.84
CA LYS A 114 2.21 2.80 -13.91
C LYS A 114 2.50 1.39 -13.41
N LEU A 115 2.08 0.38 -14.15
CA LEU A 115 2.39 -1.02 -13.83
C LEU A 115 3.91 -1.23 -13.77
N GLY A 116 4.37 -1.92 -12.72
CA GLY A 116 5.79 -2.19 -12.48
C GLY A 116 6.51 -1.12 -11.66
N THR A 117 5.82 -0.06 -11.21
CA THR A 117 6.38 0.90 -10.24
C THR A 117 6.04 0.48 -8.81
N ILE A 118 4.95 1.01 -8.25
CA ILE A 118 4.46 0.72 -6.90
C ILE A 118 3.82 -0.66 -6.83
N CYS A 119 3.08 -1.03 -7.88
CA CYS A 119 2.38 -2.30 -7.98
C CYS A 119 2.78 -3.04 -9.26
N GLY A 120 2.89 -4.36 -9.16
CA GLY A 120 3.29 -5.24 -10.25
C GLY A 120 2.90 -6.69 -9.95
N TYR A 121 3.32 -7.59 -10.82
CA TYR A 121 3.12 -9.03 -10.67
C TYR A 121 4.41 -9.78 -11.00
N GLN A 122 4.50 -11.02 -10.53
CA GLN A 122 5.56 -11.97 -10.83
C GLN A 122 4.96 -13.34 -11.14
#